data_AF-A0A6C0KKY4-F1
#
_entry.id   AF-A0A6C0KKY4-F1
#
_cell.length_a   1.000
_cell.length_b   1.000
_cell.length_c   1.000
_cell.angle_alpha   90.00
_cell.angle_beta   90.00
_cell.angle_gamma   90.00
#
_symmetry.space_group_name_H-M   'P 1'
#
loop_
_entity.id
_entity.type
_entity.pdbx_description
1 polymer ?
#
loop_
_entity_poly.entity_id
_entity_poly.type
_entity_poly.pdbx_seq_one_letter_code
_entity_poly.pdbx_strand_id
1 'polypeptide(L)'
;MNEIIDDNSQVVGHIYLITNVQLNKKYVGQTLSHRKNRNKYRPFGYIGRFKDHISEAICNTKKNQCTYLNNAIRLYGKEAFEVELITTCLKEQTDEYEMKYIKEYNTLYPNGYNLTKGGKVFKDCTTAIEPTITANIPKKRGGCTSRSTETRAKMTESLKKVMGTPEARKEQMLRTQKQHSTNKLPNFTGLTVDVCNLEQYMRTINKKDGSKYIRIVVEDKRTSFVGKYETFDQLKERAIQFLKSIHESATLPN
;
A
#
# COMPACT_ATOMS: atom_id res chain seq x y z
N MET A 1 20.27 7.23 3.58
CA MET A 1 19.30 6.63 2.62
C MET A 1 17.91 6.52 3.26
N ASN A 2 17.27 7.66 3.57
CA ASN A 2 15.92 7.68 4.18
C ASN A 2 14.95 8.61 3.42
N GLU A 3 15.34 9.04 2.22
CA GLU A 3 14.57 10.01 1.44
C GLU A 3 13.53 9.32 0.57
N ILE A 4 12.43 10.01 0.29
CA ILE A 4 11.40 9.55 -0.64
C ILE A 4 11.83 10.00 -2.03
N ILE A 5 11.88 9.04 -2.96
CA ILE A 5 12.41 9.27 -4.29
C ILE A 5 11.27 9.10 -5.30
N ASP A 6 11.23 9.98 -6.29
CA ASP A 6 10.20 9.93 -7.34
C ASP A 6 10.60 9.04 -8.52
N ASP A 7 11.90 8.81 -8.72
CA ASP A 7 12.46 8.00 -9.80
C ASP A 7 13.17 6.72 -9.30
N ASN A 8 13.23 5.71 -10.18
CA ASN A 8 13.79 4.39 -9.90
C ASN A 8 15.33 4.34 -10.03
N SER A 9 15.98 5.38 -10.56
CA SER A 9 17.43 5.42 -10.80
C SER A 9 18.30 5.22 -9.56
N GLN A 10 17.82 5.65 -8.39
CA GLN A 10 18.53 5.53 -7.11
C GLN A 10 18.22 4.23 -6.35
N VAL A 11 17.41 3.33 -6.93
CA VAL A 11 17.00 2.10 -6.27
C VAL A 11 18.06 1.02 -6.47
N VAL A 12 18.90 0.83 -5.45
CA VAL A 12 19.90 -0.25 -5.39
C VAL A 12 19.35 -1.52 -4.76
N GLY A 13 19.97 -2.65 -5.09
CA GLY A 13 19.75 -3.96 -4.48
C GLY A 13 20.58 -4.13 -3.20
N HIS A 14 19.98 -4.71 -2.17
CA HIS A 14 20.60 -5.01 -0.89
C HIS A 14 20.64 -6.53 -0.69
N ILE A 15 21.82 -7.07 -0.45
CA ILE A 15 22.01 -8.45 -0.02
C ILE A 15 22.33 -8.45 1.46
N TYR A 16 21.58 -9.22 2.23
CA TYR A 16 21.64 -9.21 3.69
C TYR A 16 21.79 -10.61 4.25
N LEU A 17 22.37 -10.67 5.44
CA LEU A 17 22.54 -11.87 6.25
C LEU A 17 21.61 -11.76 7.46
N ILE A 18 20.88 -12.82 7.78
CA ILE A 18 20.23 -13.00 9.08
C ILE A 18 20.96 -14.13 9.80
N THR A 19 21.48 -13.85 10.98
CA THR A 19 22.19 -14.82 11.81
C THR A 19 21.34 -15.13 13.04
N ASN A 20 21.10 -16.42 13.32
CA ASN A 20 20.58 -16.85 14.61
C ASN A 20 21.74 -16.94 15.59
N VAL A 21 21.75 -16.10 16.61
CA VAL A 21 22.84 -15.98 17.59
C VAL A 21 23.00 -17.26 18.43
N GLN A 22 21.91 -18.00 18.67
CA GLN A 22 21.93 -19.20 19.51
C GLN A 22 22.46 -20.44 18.78
N LEU A 23 22.12 -20.59 17.50
CA LEU A 23 22.50 -21.77 16.70
C LEU A 23 23.64 -21.50 15.70
N ASN A 24 24.06 -20.24 15.57
CA ASN A 24 24.97 -19.75 14.54
C ASN A 24 24.57 -20.12 13.10
N LYS A 25 23.31 -20.47 12.88
CA LYS A 25 22.74 -20.73 11.55
C LYS A 25 22.44 -19.41 10.86
N LYS A 26 22.67 -19.38 9.56
CA LYS A 26 22.59 -18.16 8.75
C LYS A 26 21.55 -18.28 7.64
N TYR A 27 21.03 -17.14 7.22
CA TYR A 27 20.14 -16.96 6.07
C TYR A 27 20.66 -15.81 5.23
N VAL A 28 20.81 -16.01 3.93
CA VAL A 28 21.08 -14.92 2.99
C VAL A 28 19.81 -14.62 2.23
N GLY A 29 19.49 -13.34 2.06
CA GLY A 29 18.39 -12.93 1.22
C GLY A 29 18.68 -11.63 0.49
N GLN A 30 17.85 -11.36 -0.51
CA GLN A 30 17.90 -10.13 -1.29
C GLN A 30 16.67 -9.24 -1.07
N THR A 31 16.86 -7.94 -1.23
CA THR A 31 15.78 -6.96 -1.28
C THR A 31 16.20 -5.69 -2.01
N LEU A 32 15.28 -4.76 -2.21
CA LEU A 32 15.60 -3.44 -2.76
C LEU A 32 15.66 -2.42 -1.64
N SER A 33 16.53 -1.42 -1.80
CA SER A 33 16.64 -0.26 -0.91
C SER A 33 15.29 0.45 -0.73
N HIS A 34 14.48 0.53 -1.79
CA HIS A 34 13.19 1.20 -1.79
C HIS A 34 12.06 0.32 -2.35
N ARG A 35 10.84 0.57 -1.89
CA ARG A 35 9.62 -0.07 -2.37
C ARG A 35 8.68 0.96 -2.98
N LYS A 36 8.19 0.68 -4.20
CA LYS A 36 7.21 1.53 -4.89
C LYS A 36 5.87 1.46 -4.16
N ASN A 37 5.35 2.61 -3.74
CA ASN A 37 4.04 2.75 -3.11
C ASN A 37 3.37 4.05 -3.59
N ARG A 38 2.20 3.94 -4.21
CA ARG A 38 1.46 5.09 -4.81
C ARG A 38 2.37 5.97 -5.69
N ASN A 39 3.07 5.35 -6.63
CA ASN A 39 4.01 6.01 -7.56
C ASN A 39 5.23 6.71 -6.95
N LYS A 40 5.47 6.57 -5.64
CA LYS A 40 6.70 7.07 -5.00
C LYS A 40 7.50 5.91 -4.40
N TYR A 41 8.82 6.01 -4.43
CA TYR A 41 9.73 5.04 -3.84
C TYR A 41 10.02 5.41 -2.39
N ARG A 42 9.69 4.50 -1.47
CA ARG A 42 9.87 4.71 -0.03
C ARG A 42 10.99 3.83 0.50
N PRO A 43 11.79 4.31 1.47
CA PRO A 43 12.86 3.53 2.05
C PRO A 43 12.29 2.25 2.68
N PHE A 44 12.96 1.13 2.39
CA PHE A 44 12.57 -0.19 2.86
C PHE A 44 13.82 -0.96 3.31
N GLY A 45 14.67 -1.31 2.35
CA GLY A 45 15.94 -1.98 2.58
C GLY A 45 15.84 -3.31 3.33
N TYR A 46 16.99 -3.79 3.79
CA TYR A 46 17.11 -5.08 4.46
C TYR A 46 16.41 -5.12 5.81
N ILE A 47 16.42 -4.00 6.56
CA ILE A 47 15.71 -3.87 7.84
C ILE A 47 14.19 -3.99 7.62
N GLY A 48 13.66 -3.33 6.59
CA GLY A 48 12.26 -3.46 6.20
C GLY A 48 11.91 -4.90 5.82
N ARG A 49 12.79 -5.57 5.05
CA ARG A 49 12.61 -6.96 4.67
C ARG A 49 12.63 -7.92 5.85
N PHE A 50 13.49 -7.69 6.84
CA PHE A 50 13.52 -8.46 8.08
C PHE A 50 12.24 -8.31 8.90
N LYS A 51 11.69 -7.09 8.99
CA LYS A 51 10.38 -6.85 9.62
C LYS A 51 9.26 -7.58 8.88
N ASP A 52 9.32 -7.64 7.55
CA ASP A 52 8.38 -8.43 6.74
C ASP A 52 8.48 -9.93 7.09
N HIS A 53 9.69 -10.50 7.21
CA HIS A 53 9.88 -11.91 7.64
C HIS A 53 9.29 -12.18 9.02
N ILE A 54 9.51 -11.30 10.00
CA ILE A 54 8.93 -11.43 11.34
C ILE A 54 7.40 -11.41 11.27
N SER A 55 6.83 -10.46 10.50
CA SER A 55 5.38 -10.38 10.33
C SER A 55 4.81 -11.59 9.59
N GLU A 56 5.51 -12.12 8.60
CA GLU A 56 5.13 -13.31 7.85
C GLU A 56 5.13 -14.54 8.76
N ALA A 57 6.17 -14.68 9.60
CA ALA A 57 6.28 -15.75 10.58
C ALA A 57 5.14 -15.72 11.61
N ILE A 58 4.84 -14.56 12.20
CA ILE A 58 3.86 -14.44 13.29
C ILE A 58 2.42 -14.38 12.79
N CYS A 59 2.16 -13.59 11.75
CA CYS A 59 0.79 -13.25 11.31
C CYS A 59 0.34 -14.01 10.06
N ASN A 60 1.18 -14.90 9.50
CA ASN A 60 0.88 -15.71 8.32
C ASN A 60 0.30 -14.90 7.16
N THR A 61 0.94 -13.78 6.83
CA THR A 61 0.38 -12.78 5.92
C THR A 61 0.40 -13.23 4.46
N LYS A 62 1.30 -14.13 4.05
CA LYS A 62 1.51 -14.58 2.65
C LYS A 62 1.62 -16.11 2.56
N LYS A 63 1.23 -16.70 1.41
CA LYS A 63 1.42 -18.15 1.12
C LYS A 63 2.85 -18.39 0.60
N ASN A 64 3.37 -19.60 0.73
CA ASN A 64 4.63 -20.08 0.10
C ASN A 64 5.87 -19.21 0.39
N GLN A 65 6.07 -18.85 1.66
CA GLN A 65 7.24 -18.08 2.10
C GLN A 65 8.36 -18.99 2.61
N CYS A 66 9.45 -18.38 3.10
CA CYS A 66 10.59 -19.03 3.73
C CYS A 66 10.18 -19.80 5.00
N THR A 67 9.57 -20.99 4.81
CA THR A 67 8.93 -21.76 5.88
C THR A 67 9.90 -22.07 7.01
N TYR A 68 11.12 -22.51 6.68
CA TYR A 68 12.11 -22.90 7.67
C TYR A 68 12.64 -21.72 8.52
N LEU A 69 12.96 -20.58 7.88
CA LEU A 69 13.29 -19.34 8.59
C LEU A 69 12.12 -18.87 9.48
N ASN A 70 10.90 -18.88 8.94
CA ASN A 70 9.71 -18.48 9.69
C ASN A 70 9.44 -19.39 10.89
N ASN A 71 9.67 -20.70 10.76
CA ASN A 71 9.57 -21.65 11.86
C ASN A 71 10.61 -21.34 12.95
N ALA A 72 11.85 -21.04 12.56
CA ALA A 72 12.91 -20.69 13.50
C ALA A 72 12.62 -19.38 14.24
N ILE A 73 12.10 -18.35 13.56
CA ILE A 73 11.66 -17.10 14.19
C ILE A 73 10.56 -17.35 15.24
N ARG A 74 9.63 -18.27 14.95
CA ARG A 74 8.57 -18.63 15.91
C ARG A 74 9.08 -19.46 17.11
N LEU A 75 10.17 -20.21 16.93
CA LEU A 75 10.75 -21.05 17.96
C LEU A 75 11.65 -20.26 18.92
N TYR A 76 12.59 -19.47 18.38
CA TYR A 76 13.59 -18.74 19.18
C TYR A 76 13.20 -17.29 19.48
N GLY A 77 12.15 -16.77 18.83
CA GLY A 77 11.76 -15.38 18.93
C GLY A 77 12.60 -14.45 18.06
N LYS A 78 12.10 -13.23 17.81
CA LYS A 78 12.77 -12.23 16.96
C LYS A 78 14.12 -11.74 17.52
N GLU A 79 14.31 -11.82 18.83
CA GLU A 79 15.48 -11.28 19.54
C GLU A 79 16.71 -12.18 19.39
N ALA A 80 16.51 -13.45 19.01
CA ALA A 80 17.59 -14.39 18.71
C ALA A 80 18.19 -14.19 17.31
N PHE A 81 17.69 -13.23 16.51
CA PHE A 81 18.13 -13.01 15.14
C PHE A 81 18.71 -11.61 14.96
N GLU A 82 19.91 -11.57 14.41
CA GLU A 82 20.60 -10.34 14.00
C GLU A 82 20.58 -10.23 12.48
N VAL A 83 20.46 -9.00 11.97
CA VAL A 83 20.42 -8.73 10.52
C VAL A 83 21.49 -7.73 10.12
N GLU A 84 22.28 -8.12 9.14
CA GLU A 84 23.43 -7.36 8.63
C GLU A 84 23.33 -7.17 7.12
N LEU A 85 23.80 -6.04 6.63
CA LEU A 85 23.93 -5.79 5.19
C LEU A 85 25.30 -6.31 4.74
N ILE A 86 25.31 -7.26 3.80
CA ILE A 86 26.54 -7.81 3.23
C ILE A 86 27.08 -6.87 2.14
N THR A 87 26.23 -6.54 1.16
CA THR A 87 26.62 -5.69 0.04
C THR A 87 25.43 -4.97 -0.58
N THR A 88 25.73 -3.89 -1.28
CA THR A 88 24.81 -3.19 -2.18
C THR A 88 25.23 -3.41 -3.61
N CYS A 89 24.29 -3.82 -4.46
CA CYS A 89 24.54 -4.11 -5.88
C CYS A 89 23.48 -3.46 -6.77
N LEU A 90 23.71 -3.50 -8.08
CA LEU A 90 22.68 -3.12 -9.05
C LEU A 90 21.53 -4.12 -8.99
N LYS A 91 20.32 -3.66 -9.33
CA LYS A 91 19.10 -4.46 -9.27
C LYS A 91 19.20 -5.74 -10.11
N GLU A 92 19.91 -5.67 -11.23
CA GLU A 92 20.08 -6.75 -12.19
C GLU A 92 21.00 -7.84 -11.65
N GLN A 93 21.90 -7.48 -10.72
CA GLN A 93 22.92 -8.38 -10.17
C GLN A 93 22.50 -9.05 -8.85
N THR A 94 21.33 -8.71 -8.30
CA THR A 94 20.94 -9.19 -6.97
C THR A 94 20.92 -10.72 -6.90
N ASP A 95 20.40 -11.37 -7.94
CA ASP A 95 20.29 -12.83 -8.00
C ASP A 95 21.69 -13.49 -7.98
N GLU A 96 22.65 -12.94 -8.71
CA GLU A 96 24.03 -13.45 -8.77
C GLU A 96 24.73 -13.32 -7.42
N TYR A 97 24.60 -12.16 -6.77
CA TYR A 97 25.18 -11.94 -5.45
C TYR A 97 24.50 -12.81 -4.39
N GLU A 98 23.17 -12.96 -4.43
CA GLU A 98 22.45 -13.87 -3.53
C GLU A 98 23.00 -15.29 -3.63
N MET A 99 23.13 -15.83 -4.85
CA MET A 99 23.68 -17.16 -5.09
C MET A 99 25.12 -17.29 -4.59
N LYS A 100 25.96 -16.27 -4.84
CA LYS A 100 27.35 -16.22 -4.38
C LYS A 100 27.42 -16.32 -2.86
N TYR A 101 26.68 -15.48 -2.15
CA TYR A 101 26.74 -15.42 -0.69
C TYR A 101 26.06 -16.60 0.00
N ILE A 102 25.01 -17.19 -0.58
CA ILE A 102 24.44 -18.45 -0.08
C ILE A 102 25.51 -19.56 -0.05
N LYS A 103 26.33 -19.63 -1.12
CA LYS A 103 27.43 -20.61 -1.22
C LYS A 103 28.57 -20.27 -0.25
N GLU A 104 28.99 -19.01 -0.22
CA GLU A 104 30.11 -18.53 0.61
C GLU A 104 29.84 -18.72 2.11
N TYR A 105 28.63 -18.40 2.57
CA TYR A 105 28.24 -18.54 3.98
C TYR A 105 27.61 -19.91 4.31
N ASN A 106 27.54 -20.83 3.34
CA ASN A 106 26.96 -22.17 3.50
C ASN A 106 25.57 -22.14 4.18
N THR A 107 24.68 -21.27 3.70
CA THR A 107 23.38 -21.03 4.34
C THR A 107 22.27 -21.96 3.86
N LEU A 108 22.57 -22.90 2.96
CA LEU A 108 21.61 -23.89 2.48
C LEU A 108 21.28 -24.89 3.59
N TYR A 109 20.01 -25.29 3.68
CA TYR A 109 19.59 -26.39 4.54
C TYR A 109 20.40 -27.66 4.21
N PRO A 110 20.93 -28.40 5.22
CA PRO A 110 20.63 -28.33 6.66
C PRO A 110 21.48 -27.35 7.49
N ASN A 111 22.53 -26.78 6.89
CA ASN A 111 23.52 -25.95 7.58
C ASN A 111 23.00 -24.54 7.90
N GLY A 112 22.13 -23.99 7.06
CA GLY A 112 21.46 -22.72 7.30
C GLY A 112 19.97 -22.76 7.04
N TYR A 113 19.38 -21.58 6.80
CA TYR A 113 17.95 -21.41 6.65
C TYR A 113 17.46 -21.27 5.19
N ASN A 114 18.36 -21.13 4.21
CA ASN A 114 17.99 -21.08 2.80
C ASN A 114 17.53 -22.46 2.34
N LEU A 115 16.36 -22.54 1.72
CA LEU A 115 15.84 -23.79 1.14
C LEU A 115 16.24 -23.97 -0.32
N THR A 116 16.70 -22.90 -0.97
CA THR A 116 17.11 -22.88 -2.37
C THR A 116 18.48 -22.24 -2.49
N LYS A 117 19.16 -22.48 -3.62
CA LYS A 117 20.49 -21.93 -3.91
C LYS A 117 20.48 -20.45 -4.29
N GLY A 118 19.33 -19.78 -4.31
CA GLY A 118 19.13 -18.42 -4.82
C GLY A 118 18.64 -18.36 -6.27
N GLY A 119 18.23 -17.17 -6.74
CA GLY A 119 17.72 -16.92 -8.09
C GLY A 119 16.18 -16.85 -8.22
N LYS A 120 15.68 -16.38 -9.38
CA LYS A 120 14.24 -16.14 -9.63
C LYS A 120 13.35 -17.36 -9.32
N VAL A 121 12.28 -17.05 -8.58
CA VAL A 121 11.02 -17.76 -8.31
C VAL A 121 10.95 -19.26 -8.65
N PHE A 122 10.88 -20.07 -7.58
CA PHE A 122 10.15 -21.34 -7.45
C PHE A 122 9.60 -21.94 -8.75
N LYS A 123 10.41 -22.76 -9.42
CA LYS A 123 9.91 -23.94 -10.13
C LYS A 123 10.31 -25.14 -9.26
N ASP A 124 9.32 -25.73 -8.61
CA ASP A 124 9.40 -27.08 -8.07
C ASP A 124 10.44 -27.33 -6.95
N CYS A 125 10.25 -26.69 -5.80
CA CYS A 125 10.77 -27.22 -4.54
C CYS A 125 9.62 -27.80 -3.72
N THR A 126 9.15 -28.99 -4.11
CA THR A 126 8.43 -29.92 -3.24
C THR A 126 9.36 -30.34 -2.10
N THR A 127 9.48 -29.51 -1.08
CA THR A 127 10.18 -29.88 0.14
C THR A 127 9.19 -29.85 1.28
N ALA A 128 8.42 -30.94 1.36
CA ALA A 128 7.90 -31.45 2.62
C ALA A 128 9.08 -31.84 3.53
N ILE A 129 9.88 -30.85 3.94
CA ILE A 129 10.84 -31.02 5.02
C ILE A 129 10.03 -30.79 6.27
N GLU A 130 9.58 -31.88 6.88
CA GLU A 130 8.98 -31.82 8.20
C GLU A 130 10.05 -31.30 9.17
N PRO A 131 9.81 -30.17 9.86
CA PRO A 131 10.75 -29.67 10.82
C PRO A 131 10.87 -30.72 11.95
N THR A 132 12.09 -31.12 12.29
CA THR A 132 12.40 -32.07 13.37
C THR A 132 11.86 -31.61 14.74
N ILE A 133 11.54 -30.32 14.88
CA ILE A 133 11.01 -29.71 16.09
C ILE A 133 9.71 -28.97 15.71
N THR A 134 8.64 -29.21 16.46
CA THR A 134 7.35 -28.53 16.29
C THR A 134 7.48 -27.05 16.69
N ALA A 135 7.38 -26.16 15.70
CA ALA A 135 7.37 -24.72 15.94
C ALA A 135 6.00 -24.25 16.47
N ASN A 136 5.98 -23.13 17.21
CA ASN A 136 4.75 -22.48 17.64
C ASN A 136 3.81 -22.21 16.44
N ILE A 137 2.51 -22.40 16.63
CA ILE A 137 1.52 -22.24 15.56
C ILE A 137 1.40 -20.75 15.19
N PRO A 138 1.42 -20.38 13.89
CA PRO A 138 1.24 -18.99 13.48
C PRO A 138 -0.18 -18.51 13.78
N LYS A 139 -0.37 -17.18 13.93
CA LYS A 139 -1.70 -16.61 14.11
C LYS A 139 -2.59 -16.87 12.88
N LYS A 140 -3.90 -16.95 13.10
CA LYS A 140 -4.88 -17.07 12.01
C LYS A 140 -4.71 -15.92 11.01
N ARG A 141 -4.68 -16.27 9.73
CA ARG A 141 -4.55 -15.33 8.62
C ARG A 141 -5.83 -14.49 8.50
N GLY A 142 -5.67 -13.20 8.22
CA GLY A 142 -6.81 -12.32 7.90
C GLY A 142 -7.24 -11.33 8.98
N GLY A 143 -6.50 -11.21 10.10
CA GLY A 143 -6.62 -10.00 10.91
C GLY A 143 -6.38 -10.18 12.40
N CYS A 144 -5.93 -9.07 13.00
CA CYS A 144 -5.97 -8.83 14.43
C CYS A 144 -7.44 -8.72 14.85
N THR A 145 -7.99 -9.77 15.50
CA THR A 145 -9.36 -9.79 16.01
C THR A 145 -9.62 -8.67 17.02
N SER A 146 -8.59 -8.19 17.71
CA SER A 146 -8.66 -7.07 18.65
C SER A 146 -7.41 -6.18 18.57
N ARG A 147 -7.57 -4.95 18.07
CA ARG A 147 -6.51 -3.92 18.15
C ARG A 147 -6.11 -3.65 19.61
N SER A 148 -4.86 -3.26 19.85
CA SER A 148 -4.41 -2.84 21.20
C SER A 148 -5.25 -1.68 21.73
N THR A 149 -5.37 -1.60 23.05
CA THR A 149 -6.06 -0.52 23.77
C THR A 149 -5.53 0.85 23.36
N GLU A 150 -4.20 0.98 23.30
CA GLU A 150 -3.50 2.20 22.88
C GLU A 150 -3.88 2.62 21.44
N THR A 151 -3.86 1.68 20.49
CA THR A 151 -4.23 1.96 19.10
C THR A 151 -5.69 2.40 19.00
N ARG A 152 -6.58 1.73 19.74
CA ARG A 152 -8.01 2.08 19.80
C ARG A 152 -8.23 3.48 20.38
N ALA A 153 -7.47 3.88 21.39
CA ALA A 153 -7.53 5.21 21.98
C ALA A 153 -7.11 6.28 20.96
N LYS A 154 -5.95 6.11 20.31
CA LYS A 154 -5.44 7.02 19.25
C LYS A 154 -6.43 7.20 18.09
N MET A 155 -7.06 6.10 17.65
CA MET A 155 -8.09 6.16 16.61
C MET A 155 -9.33 6.93 17.06
N THR A 156 -9.81 6.67 18.29
CA THR A 156 -10.96 7.38 18.86
C THR A 156 -10.70 8.87 18.99
N GLU A 157 -9.54 9.26 19.50
CA GLU A 157 -9.14 10.67 19.63
C GLU A 157 -9.09 11.36 18.26
N SER A 158 -8.48 10.70 17.26
CA SER A 158 -8.42 11.22 15.90
C SER A 158 -9.82 11.40 15.29
N LEU A 159 -10.73 10.46 15.51
CA LEU A 159 -12.12 10.55 15.06
C LEU A 159 -12.85 11.72 15.73
N LYS A 160 -12.67 11.91 17.04
CA LYS A 160 -13.23 13.07 17.75
C LYS A 160 -12.73 14.39 17.17
N LYS A 161 -11.45 14.48 16.80
CA LYS A 161 -10.89 15.68 16.18
C LYS A 161 -11.51 15.97 14.80
N VAL A 162 -11.68 14.94 13.97
CA VAL A 162 -12.17 15.09 12.58
C VAL A 162 -13.70 15.26 12.52
N MET A 163 -14.43 14.61 13.42
CA MET A 163 -15.90 14.57 13.41
C MET A 163 -16.55 15.31 14.59
N GLY A 164 -15.78 15.91 15.49
CA GLY A 164 -16.29 16.48 16.74
C GLY A 164 -17.12 17.74 16.54
N THR A 165 -16.68 18.64 15.66
CA THR A 165 -17.33 19.95 15.44
C THR A 165 -18.02 20.02 14.07
N PRO A 166 -19.08 20.84 13.92
CA PRO A 166 -19.69 21.10 12.61
C PRO A 166 -18.69 21.67 11.58
N GLU A 167 -17.76 22.52 12.03
CA GLU A 167 -16.70 23.10 11.21
C GLU A 167 -15.74 22.03 10.66
N ALA A 168 -15.24 21.13 11.51
CA ALA A 168 -14.36 20.05 11.09
C ALA A 168 -15.05 19.11 10.08
N ARG A 169 -16.35 18.85 10.27
CA ARG A 169 -17.17 18.08 9.31
C ARG A 169 -17.35 18.82 7.98
N LYS A 170 -17.48 20.15 8.01
CA LYS A 170 -17.55 20.99 6.80
C LYS A 170 -16.21 20.99 6.07
N GLU A 171 -15.08 21.13 6.76
CA GLU A 171 -13.76 21.01 6.15
C GLU A 171 -13.55 19.63 5.50
N GLN A 172 -13.95 18.56 6.19
CA GLN A 172 -13.87 17.21 5.64
C GLN A 172 -14.71 17.08 4.37
N MET A 173 -15.94 17.62 4.37
CA MET A 173 -16.79 17.67 3.18
C MET A 173 -16.08 18.39 2.02
N LEU A 174 -15.49 19.57 2.24
CA LEU A 174 -14.77 20.32 1.21
C LEU A 174 -13.57 19.53 0.65
N ARG A 175 -12.80 18.85 1.50
CA ARG A 175 -11.69 17.98 1.06
C ARG A 175 -12.20 16.83 0.18
N THR A 176 -13.27 16.17 0.60
CA THR A 176 -13.91 15.08 -0.13
C THR A 176 -14.48 15.56 -1.48
N GLN A 177 -15.08 16.75 -1.53
CA GLN A 177 -15.56 17.34 -2.77
C GLN A 177 -14.44 17.59 -3.77
N LYS A 178 -13.31 18.18 -3.33
CA LYS A 178 -12.14 18.41 -4.18
C LYS A 178 -11.58 17.09 -4.75
N GLN A 179 -11.50 16.05 -3.92
CA GLN A 179 -11.06 14.73 -4.39
C GLN A 179 -12.05 14.11 -5.39
N HIS A 180 -13.36 14.27 -5.18
CA HIS A 180 -14.35 13.75 -6.11
C HIS A 180 -14.40 14.53 -7.41
N SER A 181 -14.22 15.85 -7.41
CA SER A 181 -14.18 16.63 -8.65
C SER A 181 -13.00 16.22 -9.53
N THR A 182 -11.80 16.08 -8.95
CA THR A 182 -10.61 15.63 -9.69
C THR A 182 -10.80 14.23 -10.28
N ASN A 183 -11.47 13.33 -9.56
CA ASN A 183 -11.72 11.96 -10.04
C ASN A 183 -12.84 11.89 -11.09
N LYS A 184 -13.75 12.87 -11.12
CA LYS A 184 -14.85 12.93 -12.08
C LYS A 184 -14.41 13.47 -13.43
N LEU A 185 -13.54 14.47 -13.47
CA LEU A 185 -13.15 15.17 -14.70
C LEU A 185 -12.66 14.23 -15.82
N PRO A 186 -11.80 13.21 -15.57
CA PRO A 186 -11.37 12.26 -16.59
C PRO A 186 -12.52 11.50 -17.26
N ASN A 187 -13.64 11.30 -16.56
CA ASN A 187 -14.77 10.62 -17.15
C ASN A 187 -15.48 11.48 -18.20
N PHE A 188 -15.31 12.80 -18.20
CA PHE A 188 -16.01 13.71 -19.12
C PHE A 188 -15.08 14.30 -20.19
N THR A 189 -13.85 13.81 -20.33
CA THR A 189 -12.91 14.23 -21.38
C THR A 189 -13.47 13.94 -22.77
N GLY A 190 -13.33 14.91 -23.69
CA GLY A 190 -13.78 14.81 -25.07
C GLY A 190 -15.27 15.08 -25.31
N LEU A 191 -16.02 15.44 -24.26
CA LEU A 191 -17.43 15.86 -24.40
C LEU A 191 -17.52 17.36 -24.66
N THR A 192 -18.41 17.74 -25.58
CA THR A 192 -18.70 19.15 -25.83
C THR A 192 -19.88 19.59 -24.97
N VAL A 193 -19.74 20.75 -24.33
CA VAL A 193 -20.78 21.35 -23.49
C VAL A 193 -21.07 22.73 -24.04
N ASP A 194 -22.34 23.00 -24.32
CA ASP A 194 -22.80 24.32 -24.71
C ASP A 194 -22.78 25.27 -23.50
N VAL A 195 -21.88 26.25 -23.55
CA VAL A 195 -21.67 27.23 -22.48
C VAL A 195 -22.80 28.25 -22.40
N CYS A 196 -23.52 28.48 -23.51
CA CYS A 196 -24.65 29.41 -23.57
C CYS A 196 -25.90 28.85 -22.87
N ASN A 197 -26.01 27.52 -22.74
CA ASN A 197 -27.12 26.86 -22.08
C ASN A 197 -26.66 25.73 -21.15
N LEU A 198 -26.03 26.09 -20.03
CA LEU A 198 -25.55 25.11 -19.04
C LEU A 198 -26.69 24.45 -18.23
N GLU A 199 -27.84 25.10 -18.12
CA GLU A 199 -28.97 24.60 -17.31
C GLU A 199 -29.61 23.36 -17.92
N GLN A 200 -29.54 23.17 -19.24
CA GLN A 200 -30.11 22.00 -19.92
C GLN A 200 -29.53 20.67 -19.40
N TYR A 201 -28.29 20.68 -18.94
CA TYR A 201 -27.59 19.49 -18.46
C TYR A 201 -27.89 19.19 -16.99
N MET A 202 -28.59 20.08 -16.28
CA MET A 202 -28.86 19.96 -14.85
C MET A 202 -30.27 19.46 -14.55
N ARG A 203 -30.36 18.51 -13.63
CA ARG A 203 -31.63 18.02 -13.10
C ARG A 203 -31.61 18.07 -11.57
N THR A 204 -32.58 18.76 -10.99
CA THR A 204 -32.80 18.77 -9.55
C THR A 204 -33.57 17.54 -9.13
N ILE A 205 -33.04 16.78 -8.18
CA ILE A 205 -33.70 15.58 -7.65
C ILE A 205 -33.96 15.75 -6.16
N ASN A 206 -35.20 15.52 -5.75
CA ASN A 206 -35.61 15.50 -4.35
C ASN A 206 -35.43 14.09 -3.78
N LYS A 207 -34.80 13.97 -2.62
CA LYS A 207 -34.75 12.71 -1.86
C LYS A 207 -36.00 12.56 -1.01
N LYS A 208 -36.26 11.32 -0.58
CA LYS A 208 -37.32 10.99 0.38
C LYS A 208 -37.18 11.77 1.69
N ASP A 209 -35.95 12.05 2.10
CA ASP A 209 -35.63 12.79 3.32
C ASP A 209 -35.79 14.33 3.18
N GLY A 210 -36.39 14.82 2.09
CA GLY A 210 -36.60 16.25 1.82
C GLY A 210 -35.35 17.01 1.32
N SER A 211 -34.16 16.42 1.40
CA SER A 211 -32.93 17.02 0.84
C SER A 211 -32.91 16.97 -0.69
N LYS A 212 -32.37 18.04 -1.31
CA LYS A 212 -32.22 18.16 -2.77
C LYS A 212 -30.79 17.92 -3.19
N TYR A 213 -30.60 17.36 -4.39
CA TYR A 213 -29.30 17.27 -5.01
C TYR A 213 -29.37 17.51 -6.51
N ILE A 214 -28.24 17.89 -7.11
CA ILE A 214 -28.15 18.20 -8.53
C ILE A 214 -27.51 17.02 -9.24
N ARG A 215 -28.13 16.56 -10.32
CA ARG A 215 -27.58 15.56 -11.23
C ARG A 215 -27.29 16.24 -12.56
N ILE A 216 -26.07 16.07 -13.03
CA ILE A 216 -25.64 16.50 -14.34
C ILE A 216 -25.65 15.28 -15.27
N VAL A 217 -26.22 15.45 -16.46
CA VAL A 217 -26.21 14.46 -17.53
C VAL A 217 -25.70 15.14 -18.80
N VAL A 218 -24.58 14.66 -19.32
CA VAL A 218 -23.99 15.11 -20.58
C VAL A 218 -23.86 13.87 -21.45
N GLU A 219 -24.61 13.83 -22.55
CA GLU A 219 -24.75 12.63 -23.40
C GLU A 219 -25.10 11.38 -22.55
N ASP A 220 -24.28 10.33 -22.62
CA ASP A 220 -24.46 9.08 -21.86
C ASP A 220 -23.88 9.12 -20.44
N LYS A 221 -23.17 10.19 -20.09
CA LYS A 221 -22.43 10.28 -18.82
C LYS A 221 -23.18 11.10 -17.79
N ARG A 222 -23.24 10.58 -16.57
CA ARG A 222 -23.97 11.20 -15.45
C ARG A 222 -23.12 11.35 -14.21
N THR A 223 -23.29 12.45 -13.50
CA THR A 223 -22.64 12.71 -12.20
C THR A 223 -23.58 13.45 -11.26
N SER A 224 -23.42 13.27 -9.96
CA SER A 224 -24.25 13.91 -8.94
C SER A 224 -23.43 14.76 -7.98
N PHE A 225 -24.03 15.88 -7.56
CA PHE A 225 -23.48 16.83 -6.62
C PHE A 225 -24.37 16.84 -5.39
N VAL A 226 -23.78 16.55 -4.23
CA VAL A 226 -24.44 16.53 -2.92
C VAL A 226 -23.55 17.30 -1.93
N GLY A 227 -24.17 17.99 -0.97
CA GLY A 227 -23.47 18.68 0.13
C GLY A 227 -24.41 18.84 1.32
N LYS A 228 -23.98 18.44 2.52
CA LYS A 228 -24.80 18.55 3.75
C LYS A 228 -24.74 19.95 4.35
N TYR A 229 -23.60 20.63 4.20
CA TYR A 229 -23.33 21.95 4.78
C TYR A 229 -23.29 23.06 3.73
N GLU A 230 -23.94 22.84 2.58
CA GLU A 230 -24.04 23.78 1.47
C GLU A 230 -25.51 24.17 1.27
N THR A 231 -25.76 25.39 0.84
CA THR A 231 -27.08 25.78 0.34
C THR A 231 -27.32 25.18 -1.04
N PHE A 232 -28.58 25.18 -1.48
CA PHE A 232 -28.94 24.70 -2.81
C PHE A 232 -28.28 25.55 -3.92
N ASP A 233 -28.15 26.85 -3.71
CA ASP A 233 -27.53 27.77 -4.68
C ASP A 233 -26.02 27.48 -4.83
N GLN A 234 -25.32 27.26 -3.72
CA GLN A 234 -23.91 26.84 -3.73
C GLN A 234 -23.72 25.51 -4.47
N LEU A 235 -24.69 24.59 -4.32
CA LEU A 235 -24.67 23.32 -5.05
C LEU A 235 -24.81 23.54 -6.56
N LYS A 236 -25.67 24.48 -6.97
CA LYS A 236 -25.87 24.86 -8.38
C LYS A 236 -24.62 25.52 -8.95
N GLU A 237 -24.03 26.47 -8.25
CA GLU A 237 -22.77 27.11 -8.65
C GLU A 237 -21.65 26.08 -8.86
N ARG A 238 -21.51 25.12 -7.96
CA ARG A 238 -20.51 24.05 -8.08
C ARG A 238 -20.76 23.13 -9.27
N ALA A 239 -22.02 22.83 -9.56
CA ALA A 239 -22.39 22.08 -10.76
C ALA A 239 -22.04 22.86 -12.05
N ILE A 240 -22.27 24.19 -12.05
CA ILE A 240 -21.96 25.07 -13.18
C ILE A 240 -20.44 25.12 -13.39
N GLN A 241 -19.66 25.32 -12.33
CA GLN A 241 -18.20 25.33 -12.38
C GLN A 241 -17.65 24.02 -12.95
N PHE A 242 -18.25 22.88 -12.60
CA PHE A 242 -17.84 21.59 -13.16
C PHE A 242 -18.11 21.51 -14.67
N LEU A 243 -19.27 21.96 -15.15
CA LEU A 243 -19.56 21.99 -16.59
C LEU A 243 -18.58 22.91 -17.35
N LYS A 244 -18.24 24.06 -16.78
CA LYS A 244 -17.21 24.96 -17.34
C LYS A 244 -15.85 24.25 -17.43
N SER A 245 -15.45 23.51 -16.39
CA SER A 245 -14.20 22.75 -16.41
C SER A 245 -14.17 21.65 -17.48
N ILE A 246 -15.33 21.06 -17.83
CA ILE A 246 -15.43 20.12 -18.94
C ILE A 246 -15.17 20.83 -20.27
N HIS A 247 -15.80 21.99 -20.48
CA HIS A 247 -15.60 22.79 -21.69
C HIS A 247 -14.13 23.25 -21.86
N GLU A 248 -13.50 23.71 -20.78
CA GLU A 248 -12.07 24.07 -20.77
C GLU A 248 -11.18 22.85 -21.09
N SER A 249 -11.51 21.67 -20.55
CA SER A 249 -10.76 20.45 -20.86
C SER A 249 -10.92 19.97 -22.31
N ALA A 250 -12.00 20.36 -23.00
CA ALA A 250 -12.26 20.03 -24.40
C ALA A 250 -11.60 21.01 -25.38
N THR A 251 -11.22 22.21 -24.93
CA THR A 251 -10.66 23.29 -25.77
C THR A 251 -9.13 23.37 -25.72
N LEU A 252 -8.48 22.68 -24.78
CA LEU A 252 -7.02 22.56 -24.77
C LEU A 252 -6.56 21.62 -25.90
N PRO A 253 -5.73 22.09 -26.86
CA PRO A 253 -5.09 21.20 -27.81
C PRO A 253 -4.13 20.27 -27.07
N ASN A 254 -4.16 18.97 -27.43
CA ASN A 254 -3.19 17.97 -26.97
C ASN A 254 -1.75 18.40 -27.24
#